data_AF-G3GBP4-F1
#
_entry.id   AF-G3GBP4-F1
#
_cell.length_a   1.000
_cell.length_b   1.000
_cell.length_c   1.000
_cell.angle_alpha   90.00
_cell.angle_beta   90.00
_cell.angle_gamma   90.00
#
_symmetry.space_group_name_H-M   'P 1'
#
loop_
_entity.id
_entity.type
_entity.pdbx_description
1 polymer ?
#
loop_
_entity_poly.entity_id
_entity_poly.type
_entity_poly.pdbx_seq_one_letter_code
_entity_poly.pdbx_strand_id
1 'polypeptide(L)'
;HIFPVSSSVQRLLDQGKNSLDVRIACDQCQETGASLVLLGKRKKKEEDVEGKEKDGSEGGVEEEKEQSHRPFLMMLARHSEDRPHRRRRRGLECDGKVNICCKKNFFVSFKDIGWNDWIIAPSGYHANYCEGDCPSHIAGTSGSTLSFHSTVINHYRMRGHSPFSNLKSCCVPTKLRPMS
;
A
#
# COMPACT_ATOMS: atom_id res chain seq x y z
N HIS A 1 -19.12 -16.15 -16.32
CA HIS A 1 -19.76 -14.89 -16.76
C HIS A 1 -19.34 -13.74 -15.87
N ILE A 2 -19.31 -12.50 -16.39
CA ILE A 2 -18.97 -11.29 -15.63
C ILE A 2 -20.22 -10.40 -15.58
N PHE A 3 -20.61 -9.98 -14.38
CA PHE A 3 -21.77 -9.12 -14.15
C PHE A 3 -21.30 -7.78 -13.56
N PRO A 4 -21.50 -6.65 -14.26
CA PRO A 4 -21.08 -5.34 -13.75
C PRO A 4 -21.99 -4.90 -12.59
N VAL A 5 -21.40 -4.75 -11.40
CA VAL A 5 -22.11 -4.34 -10.16
C VAL A 5 -21.52 -3.08 -9.52
N SER A 6 -20.79 -2.28 -10.31
CA SER A 6 -20.01 -1.13 -9.82
C SER A 6 -20.84 -0.10 -9.04
N SER A 7 -22.02 0.28 -9.55
CA SER A 7 -22.90 1.26 -8.92
C SER A 7 -23.48 0.76 -7.59
N SER A 8 -23.90 -0.51 -7.53
CA SER A 8 -24.42 -1.14 -6.31
C SER A 8 -23.34 -1.25 -5.23
N VAL A 9 -22.13 -1.63 -5.61
CA VAL A 9 -20.98 -1.73 -4.69
C VAL A 9 -20.56 -0.34 -4.21
N GLN A 10 -20.53 0.68 -5.08
CA GLN A 10 -20.24 2.05 -4.67
C GLN A 10 -21.28 2.55 -3.64
N ARG A 11 -22.58 2.35 -3.91
CA ARG A 11 -23.66 2.75 -3.00
C ARG A 11 -23.56 2.05 -1.64
N LEU A 12 -23.14 0.78 -1.61
CA LEU A 12 -22.91 0.04 -0.37
C LEU A 12 -21.78 0.67 0.46
N LEU A 13 -20.66 0.99 -0.21
CA LEU A 13 -19.49 1.61 0.43
C LEU A 13 -19.79 3.03 0.91
N ASP A 14 -20.56 3.81 0.16
CA ASP A 14 -20.99 5.16 0.54
C ASP A 14 -21.86 5.15 1.81
N GLN A 15 -22.58 4.05 2.07
CA GLN A 15 -23.33 3.81 3.30
C GLN A 15 -22.45 3.32 4.46
N GLY A 16 -21.13 3.16 4.27
CA GLY A 16 -20.21 2.62 5.25
C GLY A 16 -20.40 1.13 5.55
N LYS A 17 -21.13 0.41 4.69
CA LYS A 17 -21.39 -1.03 4.85
C LYS A 17 -20.28 -1.85 4.19
N ASN A 18 -20.01 -3.01 4.78
CA ASN A 18 -18.98 -3.95 4.32
C ASN A 18 -19.51 -5.37 4.05
N SER A 19 -20.83 -5.58 4.18
CA SER A 19 -21.49 -6.86 3.92
C SER A 19 -22.43 -6.74 2.72
N LEU A 20 -22.39 -7.72 1.82
CA LEU A 20 -23.23 -7.80 0.63
C LEU A 20 -23.75 -9.23 0.46
N ASP A 21 -25.06 -9.39 0.57
CA ASP A 21 -25.74 -10.65 0.25
C ASP A 21 -26.26 -10.58 -1.19
N VAL A 22 -25.89 -11.58 -2.00
CA VAL A 22 -26.25 -11.65 -3.42
C VAL A 22 -27.14 -12.85 -3.66
N ARG A 23 -28.37 -12.61 -4.11
CA ARG A 23 -29.29 -13.65 -4.59
C ARG A 23 -29.16 -13.78 -6.10
N ILE A 24 -28.95 -15.00 -6.57
CA ILE A 24 -28.84 -15.32 -8.00
C ILE A 24 -30.05 -16.18 -8.39
N ALA A 25 -30.71 -15.82 -9.48
CA ALA A 25 -31.83 -16.56 -10.06
C ALA A 25 -31.59 -16.73 -11.57
N CYS A 26 -31.90 -17.91 -12.09
CA CYS A 26 -31.82 -18.22 -13.51
C CYS A 26 -32.89 -19.24 -13.86
N ASP A 27 -34.05 -18.75 -14.27
CA ASP A 27 -35.25 -19.58 -14.44
C ASP A 27 -35.12 -20.56 -15.63
N GLN A 28 -34.27 -20.23 -16.62
CA GLN A 28 -34.05 -21.05 -17.84
C GLN A 28 -32.78 -21.89 -17.80
N CYS A 29 -31.99 -21.85 -16.72
CA CYS A 29 -30.73 -22.59 -16.64
C CYS A 29 -30.96 -24.12 -16.74
N GLN A 30 -32.01 -24.63 -16.11
CA GLN A 30 -32.32 -26.06 -16.12
C GLN A 30 -32.76 -26.55 -17.51
N GLU A 31 -33.56 -25.76 -18.22
CA GLU A 31 -34.03 -26.09 -19.57
C GLU A 31 -32.90 -26.10 -20.61
N THR A 32 -31.86 -25.30 -20.37
CA THR A 32 -30.67 -25.18 -21.23
C THR A 32 -29.54 -26.11 -20.82
N GLY A 33 -29.74 -26.95 -19.80
CA GLY A 33 -28.69 -27.84 -19.26
C GLY A 33 -27.55 -27.12 -18.55
N ALA A 34 -27.73 -25.85 -18.17
CA ALA A 34 -26.75 -25.05 -17.44
C ALA A 34 -26.96 -25.14 -15.92
N SER A 35 -25.86 -25.15 -15.16
CA SER A 35 -25.87 -25.13 -13.69
C SER A 35 -24.98 -24.01 -13.15
N LEU A 36 -25.46 -23.31 -12.13
CA LEU A 36 -24.72 -22.23 -11.47
C LEU A 36 -23.90 -22.78 -10.30
N VAL A 37 -22.59 -22.59 -10.34
CA VAL A 37 -21.69 -22.96 -9.23
C VAL A 37 -21.77 -21.89 -8.14
N LEU A 38 -22.44 -22.17 -7.03
CA LEU A 38 -22.64 -21.22 -5.91
C LEU A 38 -21.87 -21.57 -4.64
N LEU A 39 -21.57 -22.86 -4.42
CA LEU A 39 -20.90 -23.35 -3.22
C LEU A 39 -19.65 -24.12 -3.64
N GLY A 40 -18.48 -23.70 -3.19
CA GLY A 40 -17.36 -24.62 -3.05
C GLY A 40 -17.64 -25.44 -1.80
N LYS A 41 -17.78 -26.77 -1.91
CA LYS A 41 -18.00 -27.64 -0.75
C LYS A 41 -16.91 -27.37 0.30
N ARG A 42 -17.30 -26.79 1.44
CA ARG A 42 -16.44 -26.81 2.63
C ARG A 42 -16.48 -28.25 3.15
N LYS A 43 -15.37 -28.96 3.04
CA LYS A 43 -15.17 -30.25 3.69
C LYS A 43 -15.42 -30.06 5.19
N LYS A 44 -16.62 -30.41 5.67
CA LYS A 44 -16.90 -30.51 7.11
C LYS A 44 -16.07 -31.70 7.56
N LYS A 45 -14.97 -31.44 8.28
CA LYS A 45 -14.20 -32.50 8.94
C LYS A 45 -15.06 -32.98 10.11
N GLU A 46 -16.03 -33.85 9.81
CA GLU A 46 -16.63 -34.70 10.84
C GLU A 46 -15.57 -35.76 11.17
N GLU A 47 -14.96 -35.61 12.35
CA GLU A 47 -14.25 -36.69 13.01
C GLU A 47 -15.32 -37.64 13.55
N ASP A 48 -15.83 -38.52 12.69
CA ASP A 48 -16.51 -39.73 13.13
C ASP A 48 -15.54 -40.89 12.98
N VAL A 49 -15.07 -41.35 14.13
CA VAL A 49 -14.39 -42.62 14.32
C VAL A 49 -15.42 -43.71 14.08
N GLU A 50 -15.42 -44.34 12.91
CA GLU A 50 -15.41 -45.80 12.80
C GLU A 50 -15.24 -46.26 11.35
N GLY A 51 -14.33 -47.20 11.17
CA GLY A 51 -13.94 -47.72 9.87
C GLY A 51 -15.08 -48.43 9.15
N LYS A 52 -15.24 -48.08 7.87
CA LYS A 52 -15.72 -49.01 6.85
C LYS A 52 -15.29 -48.52 5.47
N GLU A 53 -14.42 -49.30 4.82
CA GLU A 53 -14.11 -49.17 3.41
C GLU A 53 -15.42 -49.24 2.60
N LYS A 54 -15.67 -48.22 1.78
CA LYS A 54 -16.53 -48.35 0.61
C LYS A 54 -15.82 -47.71 -0.58
N ASP A 55 -15.39 -48.60 -1.45
CA ASP A 55 -15.01 -48.40 -2.83
C ASP A 55 -16.07 -47.58 -3.57
N GLY A 56 -15.63 -46.56 -4.32
CA GLY A 56 -16.49 -45.53 -4.90
C GLY A 56 -15.69 -44.36 -5.49
N SER A 57 -14.74 -44.68 -6.36
CA SER A 57 -13.85 -43.74 -7.05
C SER A 57 -14.56 -42.98 -8.19
N GLU A 58 -15.57 -42.15 -7.87
CA GLU A 58 -16.17 -41.22 -8.84
C GLU A 58 -16.38 -39.79 -8.30
N GLY A 59 -16.23 -39.53 -6.99
CA GLY A 59 -16.56 -38.23 -6.39
C GLY A 59 -15.44 -37.18 -6.34
N GLY A 60 -14.20 -37.51 -6.73
CA GLY A 60 -13.03 -36.64 -6.50
C GLY A 60 -12.85 -35.50 -7.53
N VAL A 61 -13.26 -35.70 -8.78
CA VAL A 61 -12.97 -34.78 -9.89
C VAL A 61 -13.94 -33.59 -9.94
N GLU A 62 -15.19 -33.80 -9.52
CA GLU A 62 -16.21 -32.75 -9.49
C GLU A 62 -15.94 -31.73 -8.37
N GLU A 63 -15.45 -32.18 -7.21
CA GLU A 63 -15.17 -31.30 -6.07
C GLU A 63 -13.98 -30.36 -6.29
N GLU A 64 -12.93 -30.80 -6.99
CA GLU A 64 -11.79 -29.94 -7.34
C GLU A 64 -12.18 -28.89 -8.40
N LYS A 65 -12.98 -29.29 -9.39
CA LYS A 65 -13.52 -28.34 -10.38
C LYS A 65 -14.40 -27.28 -9.72
N GLU A 66 -15.28 -27.64 -8.78
CA GLU A 66 -16.13 -26.68 -8.08
C GLU A 66 -15.35 -25.65 -7.24
N GLN A 67 -14.21 -26.02 -6.68
CA GLN A 67 -13.36 -25.07 -5.92
C GLN A 67 -12.75 -23.99 -6.82
N SER A 68 -12.34 -24.36 -8.04
CA SER A 68 -11.77 -23.41 -9.01
C SER A 68 -12.80 -22.43 -9.60
N HIS A 69 -14.08 -22.82 -9.62
CA HIS A 69 -15.18 -22.01 -10.17
C HIS A 69 -15.96 -21.23 -9.11
N ARG A 70 -15.42 -21.12 -7.88
CA ARG A 70 -16.09 -20.38 -6.81
C ARG A 70 -16.31 -18.91 -7.21
N PRO A 71 -17.54 -18.38 -7.07
CA PRO A 71 -17.81 -16.99 -7.44
C PRO A 71 -17.04 -16.04 -6.53
N PHE A 72 -16.53 -14.96 -7.12
CA PHE A 72 -15.80 -13.91 -6.42
C PHE A 72 -16.25 -12.53 -6.92
N LEU A 73 -16.13 -11.54 -6.03
CA LEU A 73 -16.34 -10.13 -6.37
C LEU A 73 -14.97 -9.48 -6.59
N MET A 74 -14.70 -9.02 -7.80
CA MET A 74 -13.51 -8.23 -8.10
C MET A 74 -13.84 -6.74 -7.97
N MET A 75 -13.04 -5.99 -7.22
CA MET A 75 -13.19 -4.54 -7.08
C MET A 75 -11.85 -3.84 -7.33
N LEU A 76 -11.88 -2.81 -8.16
CA LEU A 76 -10.78 -1.86 -8.31
C LEU A 76 -11.20 -0.53 -7.70
N ALA A 77 -10.84 -0.31 -6.43
CA ALA A 77 -11.10 0.94 -5.75
C ALA A 77 -9.89 1.86 -5.87
N ARG A 78 -10.13 3.13 -6.20
CA ARG A 78 -9.12 4.17 -5.98
C ARG A 78 -9.24 4.61 -4.53
N HIS A 79 -8.16 4.52 -3.78
CA HIS A 79 -8.09 5.22 -2.50
C HIS A 79 -8.12 6.71 -2.84
N SER A 80 -9.28 7.38 -2.65
CA SER A 80 -9.28 8.83 -2.68
C SER A 80 -8.49 9.29 -1.44
N GLU A 81 -7.46 10.07 -1.68
CA GLU A 81 -6.71 10.76 -0.62
C GLU A 81 -7.55 11.90 0.01
N ASP A 82 -8.88 11.78 0.00
CA ASP A 82 -9.84 12.74 0.58
C ASP A 82 -10.23 12.38 2.02
N ARG A 83 -9.37 11.61 2.72
CA ARG A 83 -9.36 11.72 4.18
C ARG A 83 -8.83 13.12 4.51
N PRO A 84 -9.51 13.92 5.36
CA PRO A 84 -8.98 15.20 5.80
C PRO A 84 -7.69 14.90 6.56
N HIS A 85 -6.57 15.14 5.89
CA HIS A 85 -5.22 15.11 6.42
C HIS A 85 -4.84 13.87 7.25
N ARG A 86 -4.50 12.75 6.59
CA ARG A 86 -3.16 12.23 6.91
C ARG A 86 -2.24 13.31 6.35
N ARG A 87 -1.95 14.38 7.13
CA ARG A 87 -1.03 15.45 6.73
C ARG A 87 0.13 14.72 6.10
N ARG A 88 0.24 14.72 4.78
CA ARG A 88 1.37 14.14 4.07
C ARG A 88 2.51 14.95 4.62
N ARG A 89 3.20 14.40 5.62
CA ARG A 89 4.06 15.17 6.52
C ARG A 89 5.16 15.69 5.60
N ARG A 90 5.01 16.95 5.19
CA ARG A 90 5.98 17.60 4.31
C ARG A 90 7.26 17.67 5.13
N GLY A 91 8.41 17.43 4.48
CA GLY A 91 9.68 17.70 5.12
C GLY A 91 9.67 19.12 5.67
N LEU A 92 10.35 19.35 6.80
CA LEU A 92 10.50 20.69 7.35
C LEU A 92 11.17 21.58 6.29
N GLU A 93 10.66 22.80 6.11
CA GLU A 93 11.33 23.83 5.32
C GLU A 93 12.19 24.67 6.26
N CYS A 94 13.38 25.06 5.84
CA CYS A 94 14.26 25.87 6.67
C CYS A 94 13.73 27.31 6.81
N ASP A 95 13.27 27.71 8.00
CA ASP A 95 12.78 29.07 8.34
C ASP A 95 13.86 29.93 9.06
N GLY A 96 15.12 29.48 9.07
CA GLY A 96 16.25 30.19 9.71
C GLY A 96 16.23 30.24 11.26
N LYS A 97 15.13 29.82 11.91
CA LYS A 97 14.95 29.87 13.38
C LYS A 97 15.42 28.61 14.12
N VAL A 98 15.61 27.49 13.42
CA VAL A 98 15.94 26.19 14.03
C VAL A 98 16.97 25.47 13.16
N ASN A 99 18.06 24.98 13.78
CA ASN A 99 19.10 24.20 13.10
C ASN A 99 18.75 22.70 13.00
N ILE A 100 17.46 22.38 12.86
CA ILE A 100 16.99 20.99 12.69
C ILE A 100 17.01 20.65 11.21
N CYS A 101 17.32 19.39 10.86
CA CYS A 101 17.31 18.91 9.48
C CYS A 101 16.03 19.33 8.73
N CYS A 102 16.22 20.13 7.68
CA CYS A 102 15.17 20.75 6.88
C CYS A 102 15.60 20.83 5.41
N LYS A 103 14.62 21.05 4.53
CA LYS A 103 14.82 21.30 3.11
C LYS A 103 14.99 22.80 2.90
N LYS A 104 16.07 23.17 2.20
CA LYS A 104 16.35 24.53 1.77
C LYS A 104 16.01 24.67 0.29
N ASN A 105 15.21 25.68 -0.03
CA ASN A 105 14.84 25.95 -1.41
C ASN A 105 15.99 26.66 -2.12
N PHE A 106 16.44 26.07 -3.23
CA PHE A 106 17.53 26.60 -4.03
C PHE A 106 17.20 26.42 -5.51
N PHE A 107 17.13 27.52 -6.24
CA PHE A 107 16.84 27.51 -7.67
C PHE A 107 18.12 27.80 -8.43
N VAL A 108 18.42 26.96 -9.41
CA VAL A 108 19.58 27.07 -10.29
C VAL A 108 19.06 27.49 -11.66
N SER A 109 19.39 28.70 -12.05
CA SER A 109 19.21 29.20 -13.42
C SER A 109 20.36 28.70 -14.27
N PHE A 110 20.08 28.07 -15.41
CA PHE A 110 21.13 27.63 -16.32
C PHE A 110 21.86 28.80 -16.98
N LYS A 111 21.22 29.97 -17.07
CA LYS A 111 21.87 31.20 -17.51
C LYS A 111 22.95 31.65 -16.53
N ASP A 112 22.67 31.55 -15.23
CA ASP A 112 23.56 32.06 -14.18
C ASP A 112 24.84 31.22 -14.05
N ILE A 113 24.75 29.93 -14.39
CA ILE A 113 25.90 29.01 -14.43
C ILE A 113 26.52 28.86 -15.82
N GLY A 114 26.05 29.62 -16.82
CA GLY A 114 26.58 29.60 -18.19
C GLY A 114 26.29 28.30 -18.97
N TRP A 115 25.21 27.60 -18.63
CA TRP A 115 24.77 26.35 -19.26
C TRP A 115 23.58 26.53 -20.20
N ASN A 116 23.08 27.75 -20.35
CA ASN A 116 22.00 28.09 -21.28
C ASN A 116 22.38 27.85 -22.76
N ASP A 117 23.66 27.63 -23.06
CA ASP A 117 24.14 27.41 -24.43
C ASP A 117 23.91 25.96 -24.91
N TRP A 118 23.90 24.99 -23.98
CA TRP A 118 23.70 23.57 -24.30
C TRP A 118 22.43 22.97 -23.67
N ILE A 119 21.92 23.55 -22.58
CA ILE A 119 20.59 23.21 -22.04
C ILE A 119 19.55 24.17 -22.63
N ILE A 120 18.80 23.67 -23.60
CA ILE A 120 17.78 24.43 -24.33
C ILE A 120 16.53 24.67 -23.47
N ALA A 121 16.15 23.69 -22.66
CA ALA A 121 15.01 23.76 -21.75
C ALA A 121 15.19 22.79 -20.58
N PRO A 122 14.59 23.07 -19.41
CA PRO A 122 13.97 24.34 -18.98
C PRO A 122 15.01 25.45 -18.77
N SER A 123 14.60 26.66 -18.38
CA SER A 123 15.55 27.77 -18.09
C SER A 123 16.35 27.57 -16.80
N GLY A 124 15.91 26.67 -15.93
CA GLY A 124 16.52 26.36 -14.65
C GLY A 124 15.70 25.32 -13.89
N TYR A 125 16.19 24.93 -12.71
CA TYR A 125 15.54 23.91 -11.88
C TYR A 125 15.73 24.14 -10.39
N HIS A 126 14.83 23.55 -9.59
CA HIS A 126 14.91 23.60 -8.13
C HIS A 126 15.87 22.53 -7.59
N ALA A 127 17.15 22.88 -7.48
CA ALA A 127 18.19 22.07 -6.83
C ALA A 127 18.13 22.19 -5.29
N ASN A 128 16.95 21.97 -4.71
CA ASN A 128 16.76 22.03 -3.26
C ASN A 128 17.69 21.04 -2.56
N TYR A 129 18.22 21.41 -1.39
CA TYR A 129 19.14 20.58 -0.62
C TYR A 129 18.72 20.47 0.85
N CYS A 130 19.28 19.49 1.55
CA CYS A 130 19.00 19.24 2.96
C CYS A 130 20.12 19.84 3.82
N GLU A 131 19.75 20.57 4.88
CA GLU A 131 20.68 21.24 5.79
C GLU A 131 20.17 21.13 7.23
N GLY A 132 21.08 21.17 8.21
CA GLY A 132 20.76 21.15 9.64
C GLY A 132 21.14 19.85 10.36
N ASP A 133 21.05 19.88 11.68
CA ASP A 133 21.44 18.79 12.56
C ASP A 133 20.33 17.74 12.72
N CYS A 134 20.74 16.49 12.90
CA CYS A 134 19.84 15.37 13.26
C CYS A 134 20.18 14.90 14.69
N PRO A 135 19.58 15.52 15.72
CA PRO A 135 19.90 15.20 17.11
C PRO A 135 19.51 13.76 17.47
N SER A 136 20.27 13.18 18.38
CA SER A 136 20.27 11.74 18.64
C SER A 136 18.95 11.20 19.19
N HIS A 137 18.21 12.07 19.86
CA HIS A 137 17.03 11.77 20.66
C HIS A 137 15.71 11.99 19.90
N ILE A 138 15.77 12.39 18.63
CA ILE A 138 14.59 12.61 17.79
C ILE A 138 14.15 11.28 17.18
N ALA A 139 13.74 10.36 18.05
CA ALA A 139 12.85 9.27 17.70
C ALA A 139 11.45 9.87 17.43
N GLY A 140 11.26 10.53 16.29
CA GLY A 140 9.93 10.87 15.79
C GLY A 140 9.54 12.34 15.70
N THR A 141 10.43 13.29 15.96
CA THR A 141 10.17 14.70 15.61
C THR A 141 10.30 14.91 14.10
N SER A 142 9.12 15.09 13.50
CA SER A 142 8.85 15.71 12.20
C SER A 142 9.22 14.92 10.94
N GLY A 143 8.43 13.88 10.68
CA GLY A 143 7.98 13.62 9.30
C GLY A 143 8.43 12.32 8.64
N SER A 144 9.48 11.68 9.14
CA SER A 144 9.94 10.39 8.61
C SER A 144 9.30 9.24 9.40
N THR A 145 8.55 8.36 8.72
CA THR A 145 8.21 7.05 9.28
C THR A 145 9.51 6.26 9.37
N LEU A 146 10.08 6.16 10.57
CA LEU A 146 11.23 5.31 10.80
C LEU A 146 10.83 3.88 10.42
N SER A 147 11.60 3.25 9.53
CA SER A 147 11.43 1.83 9.26
C SER A 147 11.59 1.04 10.57
N PHE A 148 11.08 -0.19 10.64
CA PHE A 148 11.28 -1.04 11.82
C PHE A 148 12.78 -1.13 12.20
N HIS A 149 13.65 -1.31 11.20
CA HIS A 149 15.11 -1.31 11.39
C HIS A 149 15.63 0.01 11.98
N SER A 150 15.12 1.16 11.51
CA SER A 150 15.53 2.47 12.00
C SER A 150 15.13 2.68 13.47
N THR A 151 13.96 2.17 13.87
CA THR A 151 13.51 2.19 15.27
C THR A 151 14.41 1.34 16.16
N VAL A 152 14.73 0.11 15.73
CA VAL A 152 15.61 -0.80 16.47
C VAL A 152 17.00 -0.19 16.62
N ILE A 153 17.63 0.26 15.53
CA ILE A 153 18.97 0.87 15.57
C ILE A 153 19.00 2.09 16.50
N ASN A 154 17.98 2.95 16.43
CA ASN A 154 17.89 4.12 17.30
C ASN A 154 17.77 3.71 18.78
N HIS A 155 17.01 2.66 19.10
CA HIS A 155 16.89 2.15 20.46
C HIS A 155 18.22 1.62 21.01
N TYR A 156 18.99 0.86 20.22
CA TYR A 156 20.34 0.41 20.60
C TYR A 156 21.30 1.59 20.80
N ARG A 157 21.23 2.61 19.93
CA ARG A 157 22.03 3.84 20.10
C ARG A 157 21.70 4.57 21.39
N MET A 158 20.41 4.78 21.67
CA MET A 158 19.95 5.47 22.88
C MET A 158 20.39 4.79 24.17
N ARG A 159 20.47 3.45 24.16
CA ARG A 159 20.97 2.66 25.29
C ARG A 159 22.49 2.51 25.32
N GLY A 160 23.24 3.16 24.42
CA GLY A 160 24.70 3.12 24.40
C GLY A 160 25.31 1.75 24.08
N HIS A 161 24.57 0.85 23.45
CA HIS A 161 25.09 -0.48 23.10
C HIS A 161 26.02 -0.38 21.89
N SER A 162 27.24 -0.90 22.00
CA SER A 162 28.16 -1.04 20.86
C SER A 162 27.56 -2.00 19.82
N PRO A 163 27.76 -1.78 18.51
CA PRO A 163 28.64 -0.80 17.85
C PRO A 163 27.98 0.56 17.53
N PHE A 164 26.73 0.80 17.96
CA PHE A 164 25.92 1.93 17.47
C PHE A 164 26.00 3.20 18.33
N SER A 165 26.78 3.20 19.41
CA SER A 165 26.93 4.32 20.36
C SER A 165 27.49 5.60 19.72
N ASN A 166 28.35 5.47 18.69
CA ASN A 166 28.97 6.61 18.00
C ASN A 166 28.33 6.94 16.65
N LEU A 167 27.23 6.28 16.27
CA LEU A 167 26.59 6.50 14.98
C LEU A 167 25.76 7.79 15.03
N LYS A 168 26.13 8.81 14.25
CA LYS A 168 25.34 10.04 14.11
C LYS A 168 24.29 9.88 13.00
N SER A 169 23.17 10.57 13.15
CA SER A 169 22.15 10.63 12.11
C SER A 169 22.52 11.74 11.13
N CYS A 170 22.35 11.51 9.83
CA CYS A 170 22.66 12.49 8.78
C CYS A 170 21.38 13.05 8.15
N CYS A 171 21.40 14.33 7.79
CA CYS A 171 20.29 14.99 7.09
C CYS A 171 20.35 14.64 5.60
N VAL A 172 19.43 13.81 5.13
CA VAL A 172 19.44 13.27 3.75
C VAL A 172 18.07 13.39 3.08
N PRO A 173 18.01 13.54 1.75
CA PRO A 173 16.74 13.59 1.02
C PRO A 173 16.04 12.23 1.06
N THR A 174 14.80 12.20 1.54
CA THR A 174 13.96 10.99 1.59
C THR A 174 13.04 10.84 0.37
N LYS A 175 12.89 11.90 -0.42
CA LYS A 175 12.07 11.90 -1.63
C LYS A 175 12.71 12.79 -2.70
N LEU A 176 12.98 12.19 -3.86
CA LEU A 176 13.51 12.86 -5.04
C LEU A 176 12.47 12.85 -6.16
N ARG A 177 12.56 13.83 -7.06
CA ARG A 177 11.76 13.89 -8.29
C ARG A 177 12.72 14.03 -9.47
N PRO A 178 12.59 13.20 -10.53
CA PRO A 178 13.40 13.35 -11.72
C PRO A 178 13.05 14.64 -12.47
N MET A 179 14.00 15.13 -13.24
CA MET A 179 13.88 16.25 -14.17
C MET A 179 14.12 15.73 -15.60
N SER A 180 13.34 16.24 -16.55
CA SER A 180 13.36 15.91 -17.98
C SER A 180 13.74 17.11 -18.81
#